data_AF-A0AAN8A500-F1
#
_entry.id   AF-A0AAN8A500-F1
#
_cell.length_a   1.000
_cell.length_b   1.000
_cell.length_c   1.000
_cell.angle_alpha   90.00
_cell.angle_beta   90.00
_cell.angle_gamma   90.00
#
_symmetry.space_group_name_H-M   'P 1'
#
loop_
_entity.id
_entity.type
_entity.pdbx_description
1 polymer ?
#
loop_
_entity_poly.entity_id
_entity_poly.type
_entity_poly.pdbx_seq_one_letter_code
_entity_poly.pdbx_strand_id
1 'polypeptide(L)'
;MYQGKHARTLTRNQLVLNVGLPEVQEYIIEAISNLINSANIRYIKWDNNRGIHEMPTPAADYAYMLGLYRVIDNLTTTYPEILFEGCASGGGRFDAGLLHYWPQHWTSDNTDASNRLTIQMGTTIMYPPSAMACHVSAVPNGVSQRNISIDYRAHVALMCGSFGFELRPDDLSAEERAAIPGILANWELINPIVISGSFYRLRLPDDSNWPAVQLVSKDETTAVVFAFQQQAMIKPAPPPLRMAGLNATAMYRSTAFNGTYSGATLMNAGLNLAFEVADYQSMLIYLYRQ
;
A
#
# COMPACT_ATOMS: atom_id res chain seq x y z
N MET A 1 4.00 -23.98 -17.85
CA MET A 1 3.42 -25.14 -18.53
C MET A 1 4.46 -25.60 -19.52
N TYR A 2 5.03 -26.80 -19.39
CA TYR A 2 6.01 -27.28 -20.36
C TYR A 2 5.38 -28.39 -21.19
N GLN A 3 5.32 -28.20 -22.50
CA GLN A 3 4.95 -29.25 -23.45
C GLN A 3 6.20 -29.56 -24.27
N GLY A 4 6.63 -30.82 -24.25
CA GLY A 4 7.98 -31.29 -24.65
C GLY A 4 8.46 -31.00 -26.08
N LYS A 5 7.72 -30.21 -26.86
CA LYS A 5 8.15 -29.68 -28.16
C LYS A 5 8.82 -28.30 -28.06
N HIS A 6 8.64 -27.58 -26.95
CA HIS A 6 9.27 -26.28 -26.73
C HIS A 6 10.57 -26.40 -25.94
N ALA A 7 11.51 -25.49 -26.16
CA ALA A 7 12.67 -25.37 -25.29
C ALA A 7 12.21 -24.93 -23.89
N ARG A 8 12.78 -25.51 -22.84
CA ARG A 8 12.47 -25.13 -21.46
C ARG A 8 13.00 -23.73 -21.17
N THR A 9 12.12 -22.75 -20.91
CA THR A 9 12.54 -21.42 -20.43
C THR A 9 12.24 -21.21 -18.94
N LEU A 10 13.25 -20.73 -18.22
CA LEU A 10 13.17 -20.43 -16.79
C LEU A 10 13.18 -18.92 -16.59
N THR A 11 12.36 -18.46 -15.65
CA THR A 11 12.42 -17.13 -15.06
C THR A 11 12.56 -17.35 -13.57
N ARG A 12 13.54 -16.71 -12.91
CA ARG A 12 13.86 -16.93 -11.48
C ARG A 12 14.02 -18.43 -11.13
N ASN A 13 14.63 -19.21 -12.03
CA ASN A 13 14.84 -20.66 -11.89
C ASN A 13 13.56 -21.52 -11.72
N GLN A 14 12.38 -20.99 -12.05
CA GLN A 14 11.09 -21.67 -11.86
C GLN A 14 10.29 -21.82 -13.16
N LEU A 15 9.35 -22.78 -13.17
CA LEU A 15 8.31 -22.98 -14.18
C LEU A 15 6.92 -22.60 -13.61
N VAL A 16 5.90 -22.59 -14.47
CA VAL A 16 4.50 -22.37 -14.06
C VAL A 16 3.73 -23.69 -14.12
N LEU A 17 3.05 -24.07 -13.02
CA LEU A 17 2.14 -25.22 -12.99
C LEU A 17 0.94 -24.98 -13.92
N ASN A 18 0.44 -26.03 -14.58
CA ASN A 18 -0.76 -25.90 -15.42
C ASN A 18 -2.02 -25.98 -14.55
N VAL A 19 -2.42 -24.86 -13.95
CA VAL A 19 -3.60 -24.81 -13.07
C VAL A 19 -4.92 -24.95 -13.87
N GLY A 20 -4.88 -24.98 -15.21
CA GLY A 20 -6.05 -25.37 -16.01
C GLY A 20 -6.41 -26.86 -15.90
N LEU A 21 -5.52 -27.70 -15.35
CA LEU A 21 -5.76 -29.13 -15.15
C LEU A 21 -6.35 -29.39 -13.74
N PRO A 22 -7.50 -30.10 -13.62
CA PRO A 22 -8.12 -30.39 -12.33
C PRO A 22 -7.18 -31.07 -11.33
N GLU A 23 -6.36 -32.02 -11.77
CA GLU A 23 -5.39 -32.72 -10.92
C GLU A 23 -4.34 -31.79 -10.29
N VAL A 24 -3.97 -30.71 -11.00
CA VAL A 24 -3.05 -29.68 -10.46
C VAL A 24 -3.78 -28.79 -9.47
N GLN A 25 -5.05 -28.47 -9.73
CA GLN A 25 -5.89 -27.68 -8.82
C GLN A 25 -6.09 -28.42 -7.49
N GLU A 26 -6.48 -29.69 -7.53
CA GLU A 26 -6.67 -30.53 -6.34
C GLU A 26 -5.38 -30.66 -5.53
N TYR A 27 -4.25 -30.87 -6.20
CA TYR A 27 -2.95 -30.90 -5.53
C TYR A 27 -2.66 -29.60 -4.77
N ILE A 28 -2.89 -28.43 -5.38
CA ILE A 28 -2.66 -27.14 -4.72
C ILE A 28 -3.63 -26.96 -3.54
N ILE A 29 -4.92 -27.25 -3.73
CA ILE A 29 -5.93 -27.14 -2.67
C ILE A 29 -5.54 -28.03 -1.48
N GLU A 30 -5.22 -29.29 -1.71
CA GLU A 30 -4.84 -30.24 -0.67
C GLU A 30 -3.55 -29.80 0.04
N ALA A 31 -2.51 -29.41 -0.71
CA ALA A 31 -1.23 -29.01 -0.13
C ALA A 31 -1.37 -27.77 0.78
N ILE A 32 -2.12 -26.76 0.32
CA ILE A 32 -2.35 -25.53 1.12
C ILE A 32 -3.28 -25.80 2.29
N SER A 33 -4.32 -26.61 2.12
CA SER A 33 -5.23 -26.99 3.21
C SER A 33 -4.49 -27.77 4.31
N ASN A 34 -3.62 -28.71 3.93
CA ASN A 34 -2.78 -29.44 4.87
C ASN A 34 -1.85 -28.50 5.65
N LEU A 35 -1.26 -27.50 4.99
CA LEU A 35 -0.44 -26.49 5.65
C LEU A 35 -1.26 -25.67 6.65
N ILE A 36 -2.43 -25.16 6.22
CA ILE A 36 -3.34 -24.40 7.08
C ILE A 36 -3.75 -25.22 8.31
N ASN A 37 -4.14 -26.48 8.12
CA ASN A 37 -4.60 -27.35 9.20
C ASN A 37 -3.47 -27.78 10.15
N SER A 38 -2.21 -27.66 9.74
CA SER A 38 -1.06 -28.10 10.55
C SER A 38 -0.68 -27.13 11.67
N ALA A 39 -1.16 -25.88 11.63
CA ALA A 39 -0.78 -24.84 12.58
C ALA A 39 -1.85 -23.76 12.72
N ASN A 40 -1.66 -22.83 13.65
CA ASN A 40 -2.57 -21.70 13.86
C ASN A 40 -2.31 -20.57 12.85
N ILE A 41 -2.38 -20.86 11.54
CA ILE A 41 -2.15 -19.88 10.48
C ILE A 41 -3.35 -18.92 10.42
N ARG A 42 -3.08 -17.62 10.41
CA ARG A 42 -4.11 -16.56 10.35
C ARG A 42 -3.90 -15.57 9.20
N TYR A 43 -2.78 -15.71 8.50
CA TYR A 43 -2.40 -14.85 7.39
C TYR A 43 -1.61 -15.66 6.36
N ILE A 44 -1.92 -15.46 5.08
CA ILE A 44 -1.19 -16.05 3.97
C ILE A 44 -0.90 -14.96 2.94
N LYS A 45 0.39 -14.74 2.66
CA LYS A 45 0.85 -13.97 1.50
C LYS A 45 0.99 -14.90 0.29
N TRP A 46 0.07 -14.82 -0.66
CA TRP A 46 0.06 -15.65 -1.86
C TRP A 46 0.82 -14.97 -3.01
N ASP A 47 2.03 -15.45 -3.30
CA ASP A 47 2.89 -14.84 -4.31
C ASP A 47 2.91 -15.57 -5.67
N ASN A 48 3.31 -14.86 -6.73
CA ASN A 48 3.58 -15.38 -8.07
C ASN A 48 4.72 -14.58 -8.73
N ASN A 49 5.86 -15.25 -8.97
CA ASN A 49 7.10 -14.57 -9.37
C ASN A 49 7.48 -14.72 -10.85
N ARG A 50 6.54 -15.12 -11.74
CA ARG A 50 6.80 -15.08 -13.19
C ARG A 50 5.53 -15.13 -14.04
N GLY A 51 5.63 -14.56 -15.25
CA GLY A 51 4.65 -14.75 -16.31
C GLY A 51 4.67 -16.16 -16.92
N ILE A 52 3.57 -16.48 -17.62
CA ILE A 52 3.43 -17.68 -18.46
C ILE A 52 4.16 -17.42 -19.79
N HIS A 53 4.98 -18.37 -20.25
CA HIS A 53 5.68 -18.28 -21.54
C HIS A 53 5.12 -19.33 -22.51
N GLU A 54 5.52 -20.59 -22.36
CA GLU A 54 5.02 -21.68 -23.20
C GLU A 54 3.63 -22.11 -22.74
N MET A 55 2.72 -22.25 -23.70
CA MET A 55 1.35 -22.70 -23.48
C MET A 55 1.05 -23.91 -24.38
N PRO A 56 0.35 -24.93 -23.88
CA PRO A 56 0.08 -26.14 -24.64
C PRO A 56 -0.96 -25.91 -25.76
N THR A 57 -1.83 -24.91 -25.59
CA THR A 57 -2.88 -24.53 -26.54
C THR A 57 -3.17 -23.03 -26.41
N PRO A 58 -3.70 -22.37 -27.45
CA PRO A 58 -4.12 -20.98 -27.36
C PRO A 58 -5.16 -20.67 -26.27
N ALA A 59 -6.00 -21.62 -25.89
CA ALA A 59 -7.03 -21.44 -24.85
C ALA A 59 -6.52 -21.70 -23.41
N ALA A 60 -5.24 -22.04 -23.25
CA ALA A 60 -4.69 -22.46 -21.96
C ALA A 60 -4.54 -21.31 -20.96
N ASP A 61 -4.42 -20.07 -21.43
CA ASP A 61 -4.38 -18.86 -20.60
C ASP A 61 -5.71 -18.66 -19.86
N TYR A 62 -6.83 -18.75 -20.57
CA TYR A 62 -8.16 -18.60 -19.99
C TYR A 62 -8.50 -19.77 -19.08
N ALA A 63 -8.20 -21.01 -19.51
CA ALA A 63 -8.37 -22.19 -18.67
C ALA A 63 -7.52 -22.12 -17.38
N TYR A 64 -6.30 -21.57 -17.46
CA TYR A 64 -5.47 -21.31 -16.29
C TYR A 64 -6.14 -20.33 -15.33
N MET A 65 -6.72 -19.23 -15.84
CA MET A 65 -7.41 -18.26 -14.99
C MET A 65 -8.65 -18.86 -14.30
N LEU A 66 -9.47 -19.63 -15.02
CA LEU A 66 -10.62 -20.32 -14.43
C LEU A 66 -10.19 -21.32 -13.33
N GLY A 67 -9.15 -22.10 -13.61
CA GLY A 67 -8.60 -23.03 -12.63
C GLY A 67 -8.00 -22.34 -11.41
N LEU A 68 -7.27 -21.24 -11.63
CA LEU A 68 -6.71 -20.43 -10.55
C LEU A 68 -7.82 -19.86 -9.67
N TYR A 69 -8.86 -19.27 -10.25
CA TYR A 69 -9.98 -18.74 -9.47
C TYR A 69 -10.75 -19.83 -8.72
N ARG A 70 -10.90 -21.04 -9.29
CA ARG A 70 -11.48 -22.18 -8.55
C ARG A 70 -10.65 -22.54 -7.31
N VAL A 71 -9.32 -22.59 -7.44
CA VAL A 71 -8.42 -22.88 -6.32
C VAL A 71 -8.53 -21.80 -5.25
N ILE A 72 -8.49 -20.53 -5.65
CA ILE A 72 -8.59 -19.39 -4.74
C ILE A 72 -9.95 -19.41 -4.02
N ASP A 73 -11.04 -19.51 -4.77
CA ASP A 73 -12.41 -19.53 -4.24
C ASP A 73 -12.62 -20.63 -3.21
N ASN A 74 -12.13 -21.85 -3.53
CA ASN A 74 -12.19 -22.98 -2.60
C ASN A 74 -11.48 -22.65 -1.29
N LEU A 75 -10.24 -22.14 -1.35
CA LEU A 75 -9.44 -21.88 -0.16
C LEU A 75 -9.99 -20.71 0.66
N THR A 76 -10.42 -19.61 0.02
CA THR A 76 -10.99 -18.45 0.74
C THR A 76 -12.37 -18.75 1.33
N THR A 77 -13.16 -19.61 0.69
CA THR A 77 -14.46 -20.04 1.23
C THR A 77 -14.31 -21.06 2.36
N THR A 78 -13.35 -21.97 2.24
CA THR A 78 -13.10 -23.01 3.27
C THR A 78 -12.46 -22.42 4.53
N TYR A 79 -11.62 -21.39 4.37
CA TYR A 79 -10.86 -20.76 5.45
C TYR A 79 -11.15 -19.25 5.56
N PRO A 80 -12.41 -18.85 5.86
CA PRO A 80 -12.81 -17.45 5.88
C PRO A 80 -12.12 -16.63 7.00
N GLU A 81 -11.54 -17.29 8.00
CA GLU A 81 -10.80 -16.66 9.09
C GLU A 81 -9.36 -16.28 8.73
N ILE A 82 -8.84 -16.74 7.59
CA ILE A 82 -7.50 -16.40 7.12
C ILE A 82 -7.54 -15.10 6.35
N LEU A 83 -6.66 -14.16 6.75
CA LEU A 83 -6.39 -12.97 5.97
C LEU A 83 -5.44 -13.32 4.81
N PHE A 84 -5.97 -13.38 3.59
CA PHE A 84 -5.15 -13.55 2.40
C PHE A 84 -4.66 -12.21 1.86
N GLU A 85 -3.37 -12.14 1.55
CA GLU A 85 -2.74 -11.04 0.84
C GLU A 85 -2.21 -11.52 -0.51
N GLY A 86 -2.68 -10.90 -1.59
CA GLY A 86 -2.19 -11.19 -2.94
C GLY A 86 -0.82 -10.58 -3.21
N CYS A 87 0.02 -11.30 -3.93
CA CYS A 87 1.32 -10.81 -4.38
C CYS A 87 1.67 -11.41 -5.76
N ALA A 88 2.40 -10.66 -6.56
CA ALA A 88 3.01 -11.13 -7.79
C ALA A 88 4.28 -10.33 -8.09
N SER A 89 5.37 -10.61 -7.37
CA SER A 89 6.58 -9.77 -7.34
C SER A 89 6.22 -8.29 -7.08
N GLY A 90 5.44 -8.05 -6.03
CA GLY A 90 4.71 -6.79 -5.85
C GLY A 90 3.33 -6.83 -6.51
N GLY A 91 2.95 -5.72 -7.15
CA GLY A 91 1.63 -5.49 -7.73
C GLY A 91 1.41 -6.08 -9.13
N GLY A 92 2.15 -7.10 -9.56
CA GLY A 92 2.04 -7.67 -10.92
C GLY A 92 0.67 -8.28 -11.25
N ARG A 93 -0.18 -8.50 -10.24
CA ARG A 93 -1.60 -8.87 -10.35
C ARG A 93 -2.44 -8.09 -9.34
N PHE A 94 -2.28 -6.77 -9.31
CA PHE A 94 -3.13 -5.88 -8.52
C PHE A 94 -4.37 -5.53 -9.33
N ASP A 95 -5.41 -6.37 -9.24
CA ASP A 95 -6.62 -6.24 -10.04
C ASP A 95 -7.90 -6.58 -9.26
N ALA A 96 -9.03 -6.07 -9.77
CA ALA A 96 -10.34 -6.26 -9.14
C ALA A 96 -10.78 -7.74 -9.10
N GLY A 97 -10.26 -8.58 -10.01
CA GLY A 97 -10.59 -10.00 -10.05
C GLY A 97 -10.02 -10.73 -8.83
N LEU A 98 -8.76 -10.48 -8.47
CA LEU A 98 -8.17 -11.04 -7.25
C LEU A 98 -8.63 -10.34 -5.98
N LEU A 99 -8.91 -9.04 -6.02
CA LEU A 99 -9.47 -8.31 -4.88
C LEU A 99 -10.86 -8.81 -4.44
N HIS A 100 -11.58 -9.53 -5.31
CA HIS A 100 -12.80 -10.23 -4.92
C HIS A 100 -12.56 -11.27 -3.81
N TYR A 101 -11.38 -11.90 -3.81
CA TYR A 101 -11.03 -12.99 -2.91
C TYR A 101 -10.07 -12.56 -1.80
N TRP A 102 -9.16 -11.62 -2.10
CA TRP A 102 -8.12 -11.17 -1.18
C TRP A 102 -8.31 -9.69 -0.88
N PRO A 103 -8.59 -9.30 0.37
CA PRO A 103 -8.92 -7.91 0.70
C PRO A 103 -7.74 -6.94 0.54
N GLN A 104 -6.50 -7.45 0.47
CA GLN A 104 -5.29 -6.65 0.33
C GLN A 104 -4.26 -7.31 -0.57
N HIS A 105 -3.39 -6.50 -1.18
CA HIS A 105 -2.30 -6.94 -2.05
C HIS A 105 -1.01 -6.18 -1.74
N TRP A 106 0.10 -6.91 -1.80
CA TRP A 106 1.43 -6.34 -1.76
C TRP A 106 1.62 -5.43 -2.98
N THR A 107 1.69 -4.12 -2.74
CA THR A 107 1.57 -3.15 -3.83
C THR A 107 2.81 -3.13 -4.72
N SER A 108 4.00 -3.33 -4.14
CA SER A 108 5.27 -3.24 -4.88
C SER A 108 6.43 -3.77 -4.05
N ASP A 109 7.35 -4.52 -4.67
CA ASP A 109 8.64 -4.89 -4.07
C ASP A 109 9.60 -3.70 -3.95
N ASN A 110 9.38 -2.63 -4.72
CA ASN A 110 10.04 -1.36 -4.47
C ASN A 110 9.44 -0.70 -3.21
N THR A 111 10.11 -0.83 -2.07
CA THR A 111 9.72 -0.26 -0.77
C THR A 111 10.33 1.12 -0.50
N ASP A 112 10.98 1.74 -1.49
CA ASP A 112 11.52 3.08 -1.35
C ASP A 112 10.38 4.10 -1.16
N ALA A 113 10.39 4.83 -0.05
CA ALA A 113 9.28 5.71 0.32
C ALA A 113 9.04 6.86 -0.68
N SER A 114 10.06 7.36 -1.38
CA SER A 114 9.88 8.38 -2.42
C SER A 114 9.20 7.79 -3.66
N ASN A 115 9.65 6.63 -4.15
CA ASN A 115 8.99 5.94 -5.26
C ASN A 115 7.58 5.45 -4.89
N ARG A 116 7.38 5.06 -3.63
CA ARG A 116 6.08 4.59 -3.14
C ARG A 116 5.00 5.66 -3.20
N LEU A 117 5.34 6.96 -3.19
CA LEU A 117 4.34 8.01 -3.42
C LEU A 117 3.70 7.91 -4.80
N THR A 118 4.50 7.82 -5.87
CA THR A 118 3.99 7.66 -7.23
C THR A 118 3.22 6.33 -7.38
N ILE A 119 3.78 5.24 -6.86
CA ILE A 119 3.16 3.91 -6.93
C ILE A 119 1.80 3.88 -6.20
N GLN A 120 1.76 4.35 -4.96
CA GLN A 120 0.54 4.35 -4.14
C GLN A 120 -0.51 5.29 -4.71
N MET A 121 -0.15 6.53 -5.06
CA MET A 121 -1.12 7.47 -5.63
C MET A 121 -1.63 6.99 -7.00
N GLY A 122 -0.78 6.39 -7.83
CA GLY A 122 -1.19 5.74 -9.08
C GLY A 122 -2.16 4.57 -8.86
N THR A 123 -1.90 3.72 -7.86
CA THR A 123 -2.79 2.60 -7.49
C THR A 123 -4.16 3.11 -7.03
N THR A 124 -4.20 4.22 -6.28
CA THR A 124 -5.46 4.82 -5.79
C THR A 124 -6.34 5.44 -6.87
N ILE A 125 -5.92 5.44 -8.15
CA ILE A 125 -6.78 5.84 -9.26
C ILE A 125 -7.94 4.85 -9.42
N MET A 126 -7.68 3.56 -9.20
CA MET A 126 -8.67 2.49 -9.43
C MET A 126 -9.00 1.70 -8.16
N TYR A 127 -8.07 1.57 -7.21
CA TYR A 127 -8.23 0.70 -6.05
C TYR A 127 -8.22 1.47 -4.73
N PRO A 128 -8.96 1.02 -3.71
CA PRO A 128 -8.98 1.71 -2.43
C PRO A 128 -7.64 1.57 -1.69
N PRO A 129 -7.25 2.55 -0.87
CA PRO A 129 -6.06 2.43 -0.02
C PRO A 129 -6.07 1.22 0.92
N SER A 130 -7.27 0.78 1.33
CA SER A 130 -7.47 -0.43 2.14
C SER A 130 -6.90 -1.69 1.48
N ALA A 131 -6.87 -1.75 0.14
CA ALA A 131 -6.38 -2.88 -0.62
C ALA A 131 -4.85 -2.89 -0.78
N MET A 132 -4.15 -1.83 -0.38
CA MET A 132 -2.70 -1.73 -0.49
C MET A 132 -2.02 -2.21 0.79
N ALA A 133 -1.00 -3.06 0.66
CA ALA A 133 -0.05 -3.35 1.72
C ALA A 133 1.26 -2.58 1.52
N CYS A 134 1.70 -1.86 2.55
CA CYS A 134 2.83 -0.93 2.53
C CYS A 134 3.64 -1.04 3.81
N HIS A 135 4.92 -1.40 3.68
CA HIS A 135 5.80 -1.59 4.82
C HIS A 135 6.91 -0.55 4.90
N VAL A 136 7.28 -0.20 6.13
CA VAL A 136 8.53 0.51 6.43
C VAL A 136 9.68 -0.49 6.30
N SER A 137 10.55 -0.29 5.30
CA SER A 137 11.72 -1.15 5.08
C SER A 137 13.01 -0.53 5.62
N ALA A 138 14.07 -1.34 5.69
CA ALA A 138 15.41 -0.89 6.04
C ALA A 138 15.98 0.15 5.05
N VAL A 139 16.96 0.92 5.52
CA VAL A 139 17.73 1.88 4.72
C VAL A 139 19.25 1.65 4.89
N PRO A 140 20.09 1.96 3.88
CA PRO A 140 19.73 2.39 2.52
C PRO A 140 18.82 1.38 1.81
N ASN A 141 17.85 1.87 1.03
CA ASN A 141 16.89 0.99 0.36
C ASN A 141 17.61 0.02 -0.59
N GLY A 142 17.25 -1.26 -0.56
CA GLY A 142 17.95 -2.31 -1.31
C GLY A 142 17.91 -2.15 -2.85
N VAL A 143 16.96 -1.37 -3.39
CA VAL A 143 16.81 -1.13 -4.83
C VAL A 143 17.37 0.25 -5.21
N SER A 144 16.87 1.32 -4.58
CA SER A 144 17.20 2.71 -4.94
C SER A 144 18.48 3.23 -4.29
N GLN A 145 18.98 2.56 -3.24
CA GLN A 145 20.08 3.01 -2.38
C GLN A 145 19.81 4.35 -1.65
N ARG A 146 18.57 4.87 -1.67
CA ARG A 146 18.21 6.08 -0.91
C ARG A 146 18.19 5.78 0.58
N ASN A 147 18.64 6.76 1.37
CA ASN A 147 18.58 6.74 2.82
C ASN A 147 17.58 7.82 3.28
N ILE A 148 16.40 7.38 3.72
CA ILE A 148 15.26 8.25 4.07
C ILE A 148 14.89 8.01 5.53
N SER A 149 14.53 9.06 6.27
CA SER A 149 14.17 8.97 7.70
C SER A 149 13.02 7.98 7.94
N ILE A 150 12.99 7.40 9.14
CA ILE A 150 11.93 6.44 9.50
C ILE A 150 10.56 7.10 9.52
N ASP A 151 10.47 8.35 9.96
CA ASP A 151 9.20 9.10 10.00
C ASP A 151 8.63 9.28 8.59
N TYR A 152 9.47 9.67 7.63
CA TYR A 152 9.02 9.79 6.24
C TYR A 152 8.57 8.44 5.68
N ARG A 153 9.36 7.36 5.89
CA ARG A 153 8.98 6.01 5.46
C ARG A 153 7.66 5.57 6.10
N ALA A 154 7.46 5.84 7.38
CA ALA A 154 6.26 5.53 8.12
C ALA A 154 5.05 6.32 7.60
N HIS A 155 5.16 7.63 7.40
CA HIS A 155 4.09 8.44 6.86
C HIS A 155 3.63 7.96 5.47
N VAL A 156 4.56 7.53 4.61
CA VAL A 156 4.18 6.95 3.31
C VAL A 156 3.46 5.61 3.48
N ALA A 157 3.94 4.73 4.36
CA ALA A 157 3.33 3.42 4.59
C ALA A 157 1.96 3.51 5.29
N LEU A 158 1.76 4.49 6.17
CA LEU A 158 0.50 4.74 6.89
C LEU A 158 -0.68 5.12 5.98
N MET A 159 -0.41 5.46 4.72
CA MET A 159 -1.44 5.74 3.72
C MET A 159 -2.17 4.47 3.22
N CYS A 160 -1.77 3.28 3.67
CA CYS A 160 -2.25 1.99 3.17
C CYS A 160 -2.95 1.15 4.25
N GLY A 161 -3.89 0.31 3.83
CA GLY A 161 -4.72 -0.48 4.73
C GLY A 161 -3.91 -1.50 5.54
N SER A 162 -3.01 -2.21 4.88
CA SER A 162 -2.06 -3.11 5.55
C SER A 162 -0.73 -2.38 5.74
N PHE A 163 -0.59 -1.79 6.92
CA PHE A 163 0.65 -1.18 7.38
C PHE A 163 1.52 -2.23 8.10
N GLY A 164 2.84 -2.16 7.91
CA GLY A 164 3.76 -3.08 8.57
C GLY A 164 5.21 -2.64 8.52
N PHE A 165 6.10 -3.49 9.03
CA PHE A 165 7.55 -3.31 9.00
C PHE A 165 8.18 -4.51 8.29
N GLU A 166 9.11 -4.22 7.38
CA GLU A 166 9.87 -5.24 6.64
C GLU A 166 11.36 -4.93 6.75
N LEU A 167 11.86 -5.08 7.98
CA LEU A 167 13.22 -4.80 8.38
C LEU A 167 13.60 -5.68 9.57
N ARG A 168 14.89 -5.74 9.88
CA ARG A 168 15.39 -6.42 11.09
C ARG A 168 15.32 -5.44 12.26
N PRO A 169 14.52 -5.70 13.32
CA PRO A 169 14.38 -4.77 14.44
C PRO A 169 15.70 -4.52 15.19
N ASP A 170 16.62 -5.48 15.19
CA ASP A 170 17.94 -5.35 15.83
C ASP A 170 18.86 -4.37 15.11
N ASP A 171 18.62 -4.10 13.82
CA ASP A 171 19.42 -3.19 13.01
C ASP A 171 18.95 -1.72 13.13
N LEU A 172 17.83 -1.47 13.82
CA LEU A 172 17.30 -0.11 14.06
C LEU A 172 18.20 0.68 15.00
N SER A 173 18.46 1.95 14.66
CA SER A 173 19.13 2.89 15.57
C SER A 173 18.31 3.12 16.85
N ALA A 174 18.93 3.70 17.88
CA ALA A 174 18.22 4.03 19.12
C ALA A 174 17.08 5.04 18.85
N GLU A 175 17.32 6.01 17.98
CA GLU A 175 16.37 7.03 17.55
C GLU A 175 15.22 6.41 16.74
N GLU A 176 15.52 5.53 15.78
CA GLU A 176 14.49 4.84 15.00
C GLU A 176 13.61 3.95 15.88
N ARG A 177 14.23 3.21 16.81
CA ARG A 177 13.51 2.37 17.78
C ARG A 177 12.61 3.20 18.67
N ALA A 178 13.06 4.38 19.09
CA ALA A 178 12.29 5.32 19.90
C ALA A 178 11.10 5.93 19.14
N ALA A 179 11.14 6.00 17.81
CA ALA A 179 10.04 6.49 16.97
C ALA A 179 8.89 5.47 16.81
N ILE A 180 9.17 4.16 16.91
CA ILE A 180 8.19 3.10 16.66
C ILE A 180 6.89 3.25 17.46
N PRO A 181 6.90 3.51 18.78
CA PRO A 181 5.64 3.67 19.53
C PRO A 181 4.75 4.81 19.01
N GLY A 182 5.36 5.92 18.59
CA GLY A 182 4.63 7.05 18.00
C GLY A 182 4.05 6.72 16.62
N ILE A 183 4.79 5.96 15.81
CA ILE A 183 4.32 5.46 14.52
C ILE A 183 3.12 4.52 14.71
N LEU A 184 3.17 3.62 15.68
CA LEU A 184 2.07 2.69 15.98
C LEU A 184 0.84 3.43 16.52
N ALA A 185 1.02 4.43 17.38
CA ALA A 185 -0.09 5.27 17.85
C ALA A 185 -0.77 6.03 16.68
N ASN A 186 0.01 6.54 15.73
CA ASN A 186 -0.54 7.12 14.51
C ASN A 186 -1.28 6.08 13.66
N TRP A 187 -0.73 4.86 13.51
CA TRP A 187 -1.40 3.78 12.80
C TRP A 187 -2.77 3.45 13.41
N GLU A 188 -2.88 3.32 14.73
CA GLU A 188 -4.14 3.02 15.42
C GLU A 188 -5.23 4.08 15.13
N LEU A 189 -4.85 5.35 15.04
CA LEU A 189 -5.77 6.45 14.73
C LEU A 189 -6.13 6.54 13.25
N ILE A 190 -5.16 6.29 12.37
CA ILE A 190 -5.27 6.50 10.93
C ILE A 190 -5.91 5.31 10.23
N ASN A 191 -5.60 4.08 10.65
CA ASN A 191 -6.00 2.87 9.94
C ASN A 191 -7.52 2.75 9.75
N PRO A 192 -8.39 3.03 10.75
CA PRO A 192 -9.83 3.03 10.54
C PRO A 192 -10.29 4.00 9.42
N ILE A 193 -9.61 5.14 9.29
CA ILE A 193 -9.87 6.14 8.26
C ILE A 193 -9.37 5.66 6.88
N VAL A 194 -8.20 5.01 6.82
CA VAL A 194 -7.69 4.41 5.58
C VAL A 194 -8.61 3.31 5.06
N ILE A 195 -9.15 2.49 5.97
CA ILE A 195 -10.00 1.34 5.63
C ILE A 195 -11.39 1.78 5.14
N SER A 196 -11.98 2.83 5.74
CA SER A 196 -13.41 3.14 5.57
C SER A 196 -13.73 4.58 5.18
N GLY A 197 -12.75 5.47 5.19
CA GLY A 197 -12.90 6.88 4.90
C GLY A 197 -12.74 7.24 3.42
N SER A 198 -12.70 8.54 3.16
CA SER A 198 -12.46 9.10 1.82
C SER A 198 -11.00 9.47 1.63
N PHE A 199 -10.42 9.13 0.47
CA PHE A 199 -9.03 9.44 0.12
C PHE A 199 -8.97 10.50 -0.99
N TYR A 200 -8.25 11.58 -0.74
CA TYR A 200 -8.07 12.70 -1.66
C TYR A 200 -6.59 12.88 -2.00
N ARG A 201 -6.26 12.80 -3.29
CA ARG A 201 -4.94 13.23 -3.81
C ARG A 201 -4.96 14.76 -3.91
N LEU A 202 -4.26 15.44 -3.00
CA LEU A 202 -4.21 16.90 -2.98
C LEU A 202 -3.15 17.46 -3.93
N ARG A 203 -2.01 16.78 -4.04
CA ARG A 203 -0.93 17.13 -4.96
C ARG A 203 -0.14 15.89 -5.36
N LEU A 204 0.11 15.73 -6.66
CA LEU A 204 0.79 14.55 -7.20
C LEU A 204 2.33 14.71 -7.15
N PRO A 205 3.07 13.61 -6.97
CA PRO A 205 4.54 13.64 -6.94
C PRO A 205 5.16 13.98 -8.29
N ASP A 206 4.47 13.70 -9.41
CA ASP A 206 4.99 13.97 -10.76
C ASP A 206 4.84 15.45 -11.15
N ASP A 207 3.91 16.17 -10.51
CA ASP A 207 3.60 17.57 -10.81
C ASP A 207 4.21 18.56 -9.81
N SER A 208 4.77 18.07 -8.70
CA SER A 208 5.25 18.93 -7.62
C SER A 208 6.29 18.28 -6.72
N ASN A 209 7.23 19.11 -6.25
CA ASN A 209 8.15 18.75 -5.17
C ASN A 209 7.46 18.47 -3.82
N TRP A 210 6.19 18.89 -3.66
CA TRP A 210 5.43 18.75 -2.41
C TRP A 210 4.15 17.92 -2.58
N PRO A 211 4.26 16.61 -2.83
CA PRO A 211 3.10 15.74 -2.91
C PRO A 211 2.34 15.73 -1.58
N ALA A 212 1.02 15.57 -1.67
CA ALA A 212 0.16 15.56 -0.50
C ALA A 212 -1.12 14.76 -0.73
N VAL A 213 -1.58 14.12 0.34
CA VAL A 213 -2.79 13.31 0.41
C VAL A 213 -3.57 13.68 1.65
N GLN A 214 -4.90 13.59 1.55
CA GLN A 214 -5.79 13.74 2.68
C GLN A 214 -6.72 12.54 2.79
N LEU A 215 -6.92 12.09 4.02
CA LEU A 215 -7.94 11.15 4.43
C LEU A 215 -9.03 11.90 5.20
N VAL A 216 -10.29 11.53 5.02
CA VAL A 216 -11.42 12.03 5.83
C VAL A 216 -12.19 10.85 6.38
N SER A 217 -12.43 10.84 7.69
CA SER A 217 -13.20 9.80 8.37
C SER A 217 -14.62 9.71 7.81
N LYS A 218 -15.20 8.51 7.89
CA LYS A 218 -16.54 8.23 7.34
C LYS A 218 -17.64 9.10 7.95
N ASP A 219 -17.47 9.51 9.21
CA ASP A 219 -18.36 10.43 9.93
C ASP A 219 -17.99 11.92 9.74
N GLU A 220 -16.96 12.22 8.93
CA GLU A 220 -16.46 13.56 8.61
C GLU A 220 -16.01 14.39 9.83
N THR A 221 -15.71 13.73 10.95
CA THR A 221 -15.26 14.40 12.18
C THR A 221 -13.74 14.59 12.23
N THR A 222 -12.99 13.76 11.52
CA THR A 222 -11.52 13.77 11.52
C THR A 222 -10.99 13.72 10.10
N ALA A 223 -10.04 14.59 9.77
CA ALA A 223 -9.24 14.48 8.57
C ALA A 223 -7.75 14.41 8.90
N VAL A 224 -7.01 13.63 8.12
CA VAL A 224 -5.56 13.44 8.29
C VAL A 224 -4.90 13.80 6.97
N VAL A 225 -3.91 14.69 7.02
CA VAL A 225 -3.18 15.17 5.85
C VAL A 225 -1.73 14.70 5.95
N PHE A 226 -1.30 13.99 4.92
CA PHE A 226 0.10 13.64 4.68
C PHE A 226 0.66 14.66 3.70
N ALA A 227 1.64 15.44 4.12
CA ALA A 227 2.32 16.41 3.27
C ALA A 227 3.82 16.08 3.23
N PHE A 228 4.40 16.08 2.04
CA PHE A 228 5.78 15.67 1.82
C PHE A 228 6.57 16.77 1.12
N GLN A 229 7.90 16.70 1.20
CA GLN A 229 8.87 17.42 0.39
C GLN A 229 9.88 16.40 -0.16
N GLN A 230 10.03 16.28 -1.49
CA GLN A 230 10.99 15.36 -2.09
C GLN A 230 12.42 15.89 -1.97
N GLN A 231 12.64 17.11 -2.46
CA GLN A 231 13.95 17.76 -2.53
C GLN A 231 13.97 18.99 -1.64
N ALA A 232 15.12 19.23 -1.00
CA ALA A 232 15.37 20.43 -0.23
C ALA A 232 15.12 21.69 -1.09
N MET A 233 14.31 22.62 -0.59
CA MET A 233 13.95 23.82 -1.32
C MET A 233 14.06 25.04 -0.40
N ILE A 234 14.85 26.05 -0.82
CA ILE A 234 14.92 27.34 -0.12
C ILE A 234 13.92 28.32 -0.73
N LYS A 235 13.87 28.39 -2.07
CA LYS A 235 12.92 29.19 -2.83
C LYS A 235 12.57 28.48 -4.16
N PRO A 236 11.32 28.56 -4.64
CA PRO A 236 10.18 29.22 -4.00
C PRO A 236 9.72 28.48 -2.74
N ALA A 237 8.99 29.17 -1.87
CA ALA A 237 8.30 28.53 -0.75
C ALA A 237 7.23 27.55 -1.29
N PRO A 238 6.86 26.50 -0.51
CA PRO A 238 5.80 25.60 -0.89
C PRO A 238 4.50 26.39 -1.12
N PRO A 239 3.78 26.17 -2.24
CA PRO A 239 2.50 26.83 -2.45
C PRO A 239 1.45 26.33 -1.45
N PRO A 240 0.46 27.16 -1.06
CA PRO A 240 -0.55 26.78 -0.09
C PRO A 240 -1.18 25.42 -0.41
N LEU A 241 -1.23 24.53 0.58
CA LEU A 241 -1.86 23.22 0.46
C LEU A 241 -3.36 23.35 0.73
N ARG A 242 -4.18 23.19 -0.30
CA ARG A 242 -5.65 23.23 -0.18
C ARG A 242 -6.18 21.85 0.17
N MET A 243 -7.08 21.81 1.14
CA MET A 243 -7.79 20.59 1.54
C MET A 243 -8.91 20.25 0.57
N ALA A 244 -9.47 19.05 0.67
CA ALA A 244 -10.61 18.60 -0.13
C ALA A 244 -11.65 17.86 0.72
N GLY A 245 -12.93 17.89 0.32
CA GLY A 245 -13.96 17.04 0.93
C GLY A 245 -14.25 17.31 2.41
N LEU A 246 -13.99 18.53 2.90
CA LEU A 246 -14.39 18.97 4.24
C LEU A 246 -15.79 19.61 4.21
N ASN A 247 -16.50 19.59 5.33
CA ASN A 247 -17.74 20.36 5.45
C ASN A 247 -17.43 21.86 5.47
N ALA A 248 -17.87 22.58 4.45
CA ALA A 248 -17.53 23.99 4.25
C ALA A 248 -17.91 24.90 5.43
N THR A 249 -18.99 24.58 6.14
CA THR A 249 -19.53 25.38 7.24
C THR A 249 -19.01 24.97 8.62
N ALA A 250 -18.43 23.77 8.73
CA ALA A 250 -17.89 23.28 9.98
C ALA A 250 -16.53 23.91 10.30
N MET A 251 -16.19 23.95 11.58
CA MET A 251 -14.92 24.47 12.09
C MET A 251 -13.98 23.32 12.42
N TYR A 252 -12.72 23.41 12.03
CA TYR A 252 -11.71 22.38 12.22
C TYR A 252 -10.50 22.91 12.98
N ARG A 253 -10.16 22.25 14.09
CA ARG A 253 -8.94 22.51 14.87
C ARG A 253 -7.80 21.66 14.30
N SER A 254 -6.65 22.27 14.06
CA SER A 254 -5.47 21.60 13.51
C SER A 254 -4.41 21.30 14.55
N THR A 255 -3.61 20.26 14.32
CA THR A 255 -2.37 20.01 15.06
C THR A 255 -1.15 20.77 14.51
N ALA A 256 -1.22 21.29 13.28
CA ALA A 256 -0.09 21.96 12.63
C ALA A 256 -0.03 23.47 12.87
N PHE A 257 -1.09 24.08 13.39
CA PHE A 257 -1.15 25.51 13.66
C PHE A 257 -2.09 25.79 14.83
N ASN A 258 -1.82 26.87 15.55
CA ASN A 258 -2.66 27.31 16.65
C ASN A 258 -3.88 28.06 16.09
N GLY A 259 -4.97 27.35 15.80
CA GLY A 259 -6.19 27.96 15.29
C GLY A 259 -7.28 26.96 14.90
N THR A 260 -8.48 27.50 14.73
CA THR A 260 -9.64 26.76 14.20
C THR A 260 -10.16 27.51 12.98
N TYR A 261 -10.24 26.84 11.83
CA TYR A 261 -10.70 27.45 10.58
C TYR A 261 -11.91 26.72 10.02
N SER A 262 -12.74 27.44 9.25
CA SER A 262 -13.84 26.81 8.53
C SER A 262 -13.31 25.84 7.47
N GLY A 263 -14.09 24.80 7.16
CA GLY A 263 -13.77 23.92 6.02
C GLY A 263 -13.66 24.70 4.71
N ALA A 264 -14.47 25.74 4.51
CA ALA A 264 -14.38 26.62 3.35
C ALA A 264 -13.02 27.34 3.27
N THR A 265 -12.50 27.85 4.40
CA THR A 265 -11.17 28.47 4.44
C THR A 265 -10.09 27.45 4.08
N LEU A 266 -10.14 26.24 4.66
CA LEU A 266 -9.14 25.19 4.42
C LEU A 266 -9.12 24.69 2.97
N MET A 267 -10.30 24.60 2.33
CA MET A 267 -10.40 24.14 0.94
C MET A 267 -10.05 25.24 -0.08
N ASN A 268 -10.34 26.52 0.21
CA ASN A 268 -10.13 27.61 -0.75
C ASN A 268 -8.80 28.35 -0.58
N ALA A 269 -8.40 28.67 0.65
CA ALA A 269 -7.14 29.36 0.94
C ALA A 269 -6.00 28.37 1.15
N GLY A 270 -6.26 27.25 1.84
CA GLY A 270 -5.26 26.24 2.17
C GLY A 270 -4.32 26.64 3.31
N LEU A 271 -3.28 25.85 3.52
CA LEU A 271 -2.27 26.00 4.56
C LEU A 271 -0.89 26.27 3.97
N ASN A 272 -0.18 27.23 4.53
CA ASN A 272 1.24 27.42 4.25
C ASN A 272 2.05 26.49 5.14
N LEU A 273 2.68 25.48 4.54
CA LEU A 273 3.53 24.53 5.26
C LEU A 273 5.00 24.94 5.11
N ALA A 274 5.74 24.90 6.22
CA ALA A 274 7.15 25.23 6.26
C ALA A 274 7.97 23.97 6.52
N PHE A 275 8.60 23.43 5.49
CA PHE A 275 9.51 22.30 5.63
C PHE A 275 10.91 22.77 6.00
N GLU A 276 11.66 21.91 6.71
CA GLU A 276 13.09 22.10 6.87
C GLU A 276 13.80 22.03 5.50
N VAL A 277 14.95 22.71 5.39
CA VAL A 277 15.77 22.69 4.16
C VAL A 277 16.57 21.40 4.12
N ALA A 278 15.88 20.31 3.84
CA ALA A 278 16.42 18.96 3.69
C ALA A 278 15.57 18.15 2.71
N ASP A 279 16.18 17.11 2.14
CA ASP A 279 15.47 16.15 1.29
C ASP A 279 14.51 15.30 2.12
N TYR A 280 13.47 14.78 1.49
CA TYR A 280 12.54 13.79 2.08
C TYR A 280 12.00 14.19 3.46
N GLN A 281 11.37 15.36 3.52
CA GLN A 281 10.65 15.83 4.73
C GLN A 281 9.17 15.46 4.65
N SER A 282 8.55 15.22 5.80
CA SER A 282 7.13 14.87 5.85
C SER A 282 6.46 15.45 7.09
N MET A 283 5.17 15.73 6.96
CA MET A 283 4.31 16.22 8.03
C MET A 283 3.01 15.43 8.05
N LEU A 284 2.56 15.11 9.25
CA LEU A 284 1.28 14.49 9.52
C LEU A 284 0.41 15.49 10.28
N ILE A 285 -0.69 15.92 9.66
CA ILE A 285 -1.54 16.99 10.18
C ILE A 285 -2.93 16.43 10.42
N TYR A 286 -3.43 16.55 11.65
CA TYR A 286 -4.78 16.16 12.01
C TYR A 286 -5.68 17.39 12.06
N LEU A 287 -6.88 17.25 11.50
CA LEU A 287 -7.95 18.24 11.51
C LEU A 287 -9.16 17.62 12.22
N TYR A 288 -9.52 18.17 13.37
CA TYR A 288 -10.66 17.70 14.17
C TYR A 288 -11.81 18.70 14.07
N ARG A 289 -12.94 18.23 13.55
CA ARG A 289 -14.19 18.99 13.53
C ARG A 289 -14.60 19.32 14.96
N GLN A 290 -14.97 20.58 15.20
CA GLN A 290 -15.54 21.08 16.45
C GLN A 290 -17.06 20.99 16.44
#